data_AF-A0A1Y3BE34-F1
#
_entry.id   AF-A0A1Y3BE34-F1
#
_cell.length_a   1.000
_cell.length_b   1.000
_cell.length_c   1.000
_cell.angle_alpha   90.00
_cell.angle_beta   90.00
_cell.angle_gamma   90.00
#
_symmetry.space_group_name_H-M   'P 1'
#
loop_
_entity.id
_entity.type
_entity.pdbx_description
1 polymer ?
#
loop_
_entity_poly.entity_id
_entity_poly.type
_entity_poly.pdbx_seq_one_letter_code
_entity_poly.pdbx_strand_id
1 'polypeptide(L)' 'MDDEQLAQAAARTTVFAKLTPLHKERIVKLLRRQGHVVGFMGDGINDAPALRAADIGISVDSAVDIAKEAADI' A
#
# COMPACT_ATOMS: atom_id res chain seq x y z
N MET A 1 6.03 -15.75 -7.13
CA MET A 1 6.82 -14.61 -7.61
C MET A 1 7.71 -14.16 -6.48
N ASP A 2 9.00 -14.10 -6.74
CA ASP A 2 9.94 -13.43 -5.85
C ASP A 2 9.72 -11.91 -5.88
N ASP A 3 10.47 -11.18 -5.05
CA ASP A 3 10.36 -9.72 -4.95
C ASP A 3 10.75 -9.01 -6.24
N GLU A 4 11.74 -9.53 -6.98
CA GLU A 4 12.25 -8.90 -8.20
C GLU A 4 11.24 -9.01 -9.35
N GLN A 5 10.68 -10.21 -9.56
CA GLN A 5 9.60 -10.46 -10.51
C GLN A 5 8.36 -9.63 -10.17
N LEU A 6 8.01 -9.53 -8.88
CA LEU A 6 6.86 -8.74 -8.45
C LEU A 6 7.11 -7.24 -8.67
N ALA A 7 8.32 -6.74 -8.42
CA ALA A 7 8.66 -5.35 -8.63
C ALA A 7 8.63 -4.97 -10.13
N GLN A 8 9.13 -5.85 -11.00
CA GLN A 8 9.03 -5.65 -12.46
C GLN A 8 7.58 -5.70 -12.95
N ALA A 9 6.79 -6.63 -12.42
CA ALA A 9 5.37 -6.71 -12.74
C ALA A 9 4.61 -5.47 -12.25
N ALA A 10 4.91 -4.99 -11.03
CA ALA A 10 4.23 -3.84 -10.43
C ALA A 10 4.46 -2.54 -11.18
N ALA A 11 5.64 -2.34 -11.77
CA ALA A 11 5.92 -1.19 -12.61
C ALA A 11 5.03 -1.09 -13.86
N ARG A 12 4.44 -2.21 -14.31
CA ARG A 12 3.60 -2.28 -15.52
C ARG A 12 2.14 -2.62 -15.25
N THR A 13 1.81 -2.96 -14.00
CA THR A 13 0.49 -3.45 -13.62
C THR A 13 -0.31 -2.34 -12.98
N THR A 14 -1.49 -2.07 -13.54
CA THR A 14 -2.40 -1.04 -13.02
C THR A 14 -3.38 -1.61 -11.99
N VAL A 15 -3.69 -2.91 -12.05
CA VAL A 15 -4.72 -3.53 -11.21
C VAL A 15 -4.20 -4.81 -10.57
N PHE A 16 -4.31 -4.89 -9.25
CA PHE A 16 -4.08 -6.09 -8.48
C PHE A 16 -5.38 -6.49 -7.77
N ALA A 17 -5.76 -7.76 -7.89
CA ALA A 17 -6.99 -8.28 -7.29
C ALA A 17 -6.70 -9.43 -6.32
N LYS A 18 -7.62 -9.66 -5.38
CA LYS A 18 -7.55 -10.75 -4.39
C LYS A 18 -6.24 -10.73 -3.56
N LEU A 19 -5.80 -9.53 -3.20
CA LEU A 19 -4.61 -9.35 -2.37
C LEU A 19 -4.94 -9.56 -0.89
N THR A 20 -4.03 -10.21 -0.18
CA THR A 20 -4.04 -10.22 1.29
C THR A 20 -3.47 -8.89 1.82
N PRO A 21 -3.71 -8.52 3.09
CA PRO A 21 -3.09 -7.36 3.71
C PRO A 21 -1.56 -7.31 3.52
N LEU A 22 -0.89 -8.44 3.70
CA LEU A 22 0.55 -8.58 3.53
C LEU A 22 0.99 -8.33 2.08
N HIS A 23 0.19 -8.73 1.08
CA HIS A 23 0.50 -8.45 -0.31
C HIS A 23 0.42 -6.95 -0.63
N LYS A 24 -0.56 -6.23 -0.06
CA LYS A 24 -0.68 -4.78 -0.24
C LYS A 24 0.57 -4.07 0.27
N GLU A 25 0.97 -4.37 1.51
CA GLU A 25 2.18 -3.83 2.12
C GLU A 25 3.44 -4.15 1.31
N ARG A 26 3.57 -5.41 0.83
CA ARG A 26 4.70 -5.84 0.01
C ARG A 26 4.81 -5.04 -1.29
N ILE A 27 3.69 -4.79 -1.98
CA ILE A 27 3.68 -3.98 -3.21
C ILE A 27 4.12 -2.54 -2.93
N VAL A 28 3.58 -1.91 -1.88
CA VAL A 28 3.97 -0.55 -1.48
C VAL A 28 5.47 -0.47 -1.20
N LYS A 29 6.01 -1.41 -0.41
CA LYS A 29 7.45 -1.47 -0.10
C LYS A 29 8.31 -1.67 -1.34
N LEU A 30 7.87 -2.50 -2.30
CA LEU A 30 8.62 -2.74 -3.53
C LEU A 30 8.67 -1.51 -4.43
N LEU A 31 7.53 -0.86 -4.67
CA LEU A 31 7.46 0.37 -5.46
C LEU A 31 8.31 1.48 -4.82
N ARG A 32 8.25 1.61 -3.49
CA ARG A 32 9.07 2.57 -2.75
C ARG A 32 10.56 2.26 -2.88
N ARG A 33 10.97 1.00 -2.76
CA ARG A 33 12.37 0.56 -2.95
C ARG A 33 12.90 0.80 -4.36
N GLN A 34 12.03 0.83 -5.37
CA GLN A 34 12.40 1.19 -6.74
C GLN A 34 12.58 2.71 -6.93
N GLY A 35 12.42 3.51 -5.88
CA GLY A 35 12.60 4.97 -5.93
C GLY A 35 11.33 5.74 -6.31
N HIS A 36 10.17 5.08 -6.37
CA HIS A 36 8.90 5.77 -6.52
C HIS A 36 8.46 6.39 -5.19
N VAL A 37 7.84 7.58 -5.27
CA VAL A 37 7.07 8.12 -4.14
C VAL A 37 5.70 7.47 -4.17
N VAL A 38 5.34 6.74 -3.12
CA VAL A 38 4.13 5.91 -3.09
C VAL A 38 3.09 6.53 -2.16
N GLY A 39 1.94 6.90 -2.71
CA GLY A 39 0.74 7.21 -1.96
C GLY A 39 -0.13 5.96 -1.81
N PHE A 40 -0.67 5.70 -0.62
CA PHE A 40 -1.59 4.59 -0.38
C PHE A 40 -2.88 5.10 0.28
N MET A 41 -4.02 4.71 -0.28
CA MET A 41 -5.34 5.08 0.23
C MET A 41 -6.03 3.85 0.80
N GLY A 42 -6.58 3.96 2.01
CA GLY A 42 -7.25 2.85 2.68
C GLY A 42 -8.25 3.32 3.73
N ASP A 43 -9.19 2.44 4.08
CA ASP A 43 -10.31 2.74 4.96
C ASP A 43 -10.42 1.78 6.16
N GLY A 44 -9.64 0.69 6.16
CA GLY A 44 -9.79 -0.42 7.10
C GLY A 44 -8.51 -0.84 7.83
N ILE A 45 -8.68 -1.68 8.87
CA ILE A 45 -7.58 -2.31 9.63
C ILE A 45 -6.60 -3.07 8.71
N ASN A 46 -7.14 -3.69 7.66
CA ASN A 46 -6.36 -4.46 6.68
C ASN A 46 -5.37 -3.61 5.87
N ASP A 47 -5.60 -2.30 5.85
CA ASP A 47 -4.83 -1.34 5.07
C ASP A 47 -3.82 -0.57 5.92
N ALA A 48 -3.93 -0.64 7.25
CA ALA A 48 -3.02 0.03 8.18
C ALA A 48 -1.53 -0.30 7.95
N PRO A 49 -1.12 -1.57 7.68
CA PRO A 49 0.28 -1.86 7.37
C PRO A 49 0.77 -1.22 6.07
N ALA A 50 -0.10 -1.14 5.06
CA ALA A 50 0.22 -0.55 3.77
C ALA A 50 0.24 0.99 3.83
N LEU A 51 -0.70 1.60 4.55
CA LEU A 51 -0.72 3.03 4.87
C LEU A 51 0.59 3.46 5.52
N ARG A 52 1.05 2.72 6.54
CA ARG A 52 2.28 3.03 7.28
C ARG A 52 3.56 2.74 6.51
N ALA A 53 3.50 1.89 5.49
CA ALA A 53 4.65 1.58 4.63
C ALA A 53 4.81 2.57 3.47
N ALA A 54 3.75 3.31 3.13
CA ALA A 54 3.72 4.31 2.08
C ALA A 54 4.51 5.56 2.49
N ASP A 55 4.85 6.39 1.50
CA ASP A 55 5.41 7.71 1.77
C ASP A 55 4.33 8.70 2.21
N ILE A 56 3.10 8.51 1.70
CA ILE A 56 1.91 9.26 2.10
C ILE A 56 0.73 8.29 2.25
N GLY A 57 0.19 8.17 3.46
CA GLY A 57 -1.05 7.47 3.75
C GLY A 57 -2.25 8.41 3.67
N ILE A 58 -3.32 8.00 2.97
CA ILE A 58 -4.55 8.78 2.82
C ILE A 58 -5.71 7.96 3.39
N SER A 59 -6.36 8.50 4.41
CA SER A 59 -7.59 7.92 4.96
C SER A 59 -8.82 8.60 4.37
N VAL A 60 -9.97 7.94 4.49
CA VAL A 60 -11.27 8.55 4.20
C VAL A 60 -12.00 8.88 5.50
N ASP A 61 -12.91 9.85 5.45
CA ASP A 61 -13.66 10.26 6.64
C ASP A 61 -14.50 9.13 7.24
N SER A 62 -14.94 8.17 6.42
CA SER A 62 -15.66 6.97 6.86
C SER A 62 -14.74 5.83 7.34
N ALA A 63 -13.43 6.03 7.36
CA ALA A 63 -12.46 4.99 7.73
C ALA A 63 -12.55 4.67 9.23
N VAL A 64 -12.16 3.44 9.58
CA VAL A 64 -12.01 3.03 10.98
C VAL A 64 -10.88 3.81 11.66
N ASP A 65 -10.97 4.00 12.98
CA ASP A 65 -10.04 4.84 13.75
C ASP A 65 -8.57 4.49 13.49
N ILE A 66 -8.23 3.20 13.43
CA ILE A 66 -6.85 2.78 13.21
C ILE A 66 -6.31 3.13 11.82
N ALA A 67 -7.18 3.24 10.81
CA ALA A 67 -6.76 3.65 9.47
C ALA A 67 -6.50 5.16 9.43
N LYS A 68 -7.29 5.95 10.18
CA LYS A 68 -7.08 7.38 10.37
C LYS A 68 -5.79 7.67 11.14
N GLU A 69 -5.50 6.89 12.20
CA GLU A 69 -4.24 7.03 12.95
C GLU A 69 -2.99 6.64 12.14
N ALA A 70 -3.14 5.78 11.13
CA ALA A 70 -2.04 5.32 10.28
C ALA A 70 -1.84 6.19 9.02
N ALA A 71 -2.75 7.11 8.73
CA ALA A 71 -2.68 7.99 7.57
C ALA A 71 -2.08 9.35 7.93
N ASP A 72 -1.49 10.01 6.93
CA ASP A 72 -0.96 11.36 7.03
C ASP A 72 -2.02 12.43 6.70
N ILE A 73 -3.07 12.05 5.96
CA ILE A 73 -4.15 12.91 5.46
C ILE A 73 -5.52 12.27 5.73
#